data_AF-A0A927FLW4-F1
#
_entry.id   AF-A0A927FLW4-F1
#
_cell.length_a   1.000
_cell.length_b   1.000
_cell.length_c   1.000
_cell.angle_alpha   90.00
_cell.angle_beta   90.00
_cell.angle_gamma   90.00
#
_symmetry.space_group_name_H-M   'P 1'
#
loop_
_entity.id
_entity.type
_entity.pdbx_description
1 polymer ?
#
loop_
_entity_poly.entity_id
_entity_poly.type
_entity_poly.pdbx_seq_one_letter_code
_entity_poly.pdbx_strand_id
1 'polypeptide(L)'
;MIDFDTVSFVKLAPWDPKEALVELADLLLPDEQVLLAFKGTRDSVTFTSRRVVALNVQGITGKKRDYSSLPYGKVNVFSIETAGTLDRDSELELWFSEVGKVKFNFASGVDVRAIGRLIAERVL
;
A
#
# COMPACT_ATOMS: atom_id res chain seq x y z
N MET A 1 9.93 -15.78 2.61
CA MET A 1 9.41 -15.07 3.79
C MET A 1 9.33 -13.62 3.38
N ILE A 2 8.17 -12.98 3.49
CA ILE A 2 8.08 -11.55 3.18
C ILE A 2 8.83 -10.84 4.29
N ASP A 3 9.93 -10.18 3.94
CA ASP A 3 10.71 -9.41 4.88
C ASP A 3 10.20 -7.98 4.84
N PHE A 4 9.26 -7.67 5.73
CA PHE A 4 8.69 -6.34 5.85
C PHE A 4 9.64 -5.34 6.52
N ASP A 5 10.74 -5.82 7.10
CA ASP A 5 11.75 -4.98 7.73
C ASP A 5 12.74 -4.41 6.69
N THR A 6 12.95 -5.08 5.54
CA THR A 6 13.79 -4.56 4.45
C THR A 6 13.05 -3.80 3.35
N VAL A 7 11.72 -3.97 3.21
CA VAL A 7 10.96 -3.32 2.13
C VAL A 7 10.44 -1.96 2.61
N SER A 8 11.14 -0.90 2.22
CA SER A 8 10.70 0.47 2.47
C SER A 8 9.93 1.04 1.27
N PHE A 9 8.60 1.14 1.40
CA PHE A 9 7.76 1.86 0.44
C PHE A 9 7.86 3.36 0.73
N VAL A 10 8.62 4.08 -0.11
CA VAL A 10 8.96 5.48 0.14
C VAL A 10 8.43 6.39 -0.95
N LYS A 11 7.93 7.57 -0.54
CA LYS A 11 7.43 8.64 -1.42
C LYS A 11 6.38 8.16 -2.43
N LEU A 12 5.41 7.40 -1.93
CA LEU A 12 4.27 6.97 -2.71
C LEU A 12 3.38 8.18 -3.05
N ALA A 13 3.33 8.54 -4.34
CA ALA A 13 2.50 9.63 -4.84
C ALA A 13 1.19 9.07 -5.42
N PRO A 14 0.10 9.87 -5.51
CA PRO A 14 -1.13 9.44 -6.16
C PRO A 14 -0.88 8.89 -7.56
N TRP A 15 -1.53 7.77 -7.86
CA TRP A 15 -1.42 7.09 -9.14
C TRP A 15 -2.83 6.80 -9.68
N ASP A 16 -3.00 6.79 -11.00
CA ASP A 16 -4.32 6.55 -11.61
C ASP A 16 -4.80 5.12 -11.27
N PRO A 17 -5.96 4.95 -10.60
CA PRO A 17 -6.56 3.65 -10.35
C PRO A 17 -6.72 2.77 -11.60
N LYS A 18 -6.90 3.37 -12.78
CA LYS A 18 -7.00 2.62 -14.04
C LYS A 18 -5.66 2.03 -14.48
N GLU A 19 -4.57 2.75 -14.26
CA GLU A 19 -3.23 2.21 -14.53
C GLU A 19 -2.87 1.11 -13.53
N ALA A 20 -3.27 1.26 -12.26
CA ALA A 20 -3.13 0.22 -11.25
C ALA A 20 -3.95 -1.03 -11.58
N LEU A 21 -5.16 -0.86 -12.11
CA LEU A 21 -5.99 -1.96 -12.59
C LEU A 21 -5.29 -2.74 -13.70
N VAL A 22 -4.66 -2.07 -14.66
CA VAL A 22 -3.89 -2.73 -15.75
C VAL A 22 -2.68 -3.47 -15.19
N GLU A 23 -1.93 -2.87 -14.27
CA GLU A 23 -0.76 -3.48 -13.63
C GLU A 23 -1.09 -4.73 -12.81
N LEU A 24 -2.31 -4.80 -12.26
CA LEU A 24 -2.79 -5.88 -11.40
C LEU A 24 -3.81 -6.80 -12.08
N ALA A 25 -4.06 -6.65 -13.38
CA ALA A 25 -5.17 -7.29 -14.08
C ALA A 25 -5.23 -8.81 -13.88
N ASP A 26 -4.08 -9.48 -13.91
CA ASP A 26 -3.98 -10.95 -13.76
C ASP A 26 -4.04 -11.42 -12.30
N LEU A 27 -4.04 -10.49 -11.33
CA LEU A 27 -4.05 -10.78 -9.88
C LEU A 27 -5.40 -10.48 -9.21
N LEU A 28 -6.18 -9.57 -9.78
CA LEU A 28 -7.45 -9.15 -9.21
C LEU A 28 -8.55 -10.17 -9.49
N LEU A 29 -9.45 -10.34 -8.52
CA LEU A 29 -10.67 -11.11 -8.75
C LEU A 29 -11.63 -10.35 -9.68
N PRO A 30 -12.53 -11.04 -10.40
CA PRO A 30 -13.46 -10.39 -11.34
C PRO A 30 -14.32 -9.26 -10.74
N ASP A 31 -14.60 -9.31 -9.44
CA ASP A 31 -15.40 -8.33 -8.70
C ASP A 31 -14.56 -7.45 -7.73
N GLU A 32 -13.22 -7.58 -7.80
CA GLU A 32 -12.29 -6.79 -6.99
C GLU A 32 -12.04 -5.42 -7.64
N GLN A 33 -12.44 -4.34 -6.95
CA GLN A 33 -12.33 -2.98 -7.47
C GLN A 33 -11.08 -2.29 -6.93
N VAL A 34 -10.35 -1.57 -7.76
CA VAL A 34 -9.30 -0.64 -7.31
C VAL A 34 -9.94 0.63 -6.78
N LEU A 35 -9.59 1.04 -5.57
CA LEU A 35 -10.18 2.19 -4.89
C LEU A 35 -9.22 3.36 -4.81
N LEU A 36 -7.99 3.10 -4.38
CA LEU A 36 -6.90 4.06 -4.32
C LEU A 36 -5.63 3.38 -4.81
N ALA A 37 -4.77 4.13 -5.49
CA ALA A 37 -3.48 3.66 -5.94
C ALA A 37 -2.42 4.72 -5.70
N PHE A 38 -1.25 4.27 -5.25
CA PHE A 38 -0.09 5.13 -5.06
C PHE A 38 1.16 4.43 -5.57
N LYS A 39 2.06 5.21 -6.16
CA LYS A 39 3.24 4.69 -6.84
C LYS A 39 4.44 5.57 -6.55
N GLY A 40 5.56 4.94 -6.24
CA GLY A 40 6.88 5.54 -6.22
C GLY A 40 7.65 5.15 -7.48
N THR A 41 8.98 5.30 -7.46
CA THR A 41 9.82 4.99 -8.63
C THR A 41 9.81 3.50 -8.97
N ARG A 42 9.77 2.63 -7.97
CA ARG A 42 9.83 1.16 -8.13
C ARG A 42 8.67 0.43 -7.49
N ASP A 43 8.12 0.99 -6.43
CA ASP A 43 7.13 0.32 -5.62
C ASP A 43 5.76 0.96 -5.81
N SER A 44 4.70 0.18 -5.59
CA SER A 44 3.35 0.72 -5.54
C SER A 44 2.53 0.03 -4.47
N VAL A 45 1.53 0.75 -3.97
CA VAL A 45 0.52 0.22 -3.09
C VAL A 45 -0.86 0.54 -3.68
N THR A 46 -1.69 -0.49 -3.78
CA THR A 46 -3.04 -0.38 -4.32
C THR A 46 -4.02 -0.88 -3.28
N PHE A 47 -4.98 -0.04 -2.91
CA PHE A 47 -6.06 -0.39 -2.01
C PHE A 47 -7.26 -0.83 -2.86
N THR A 48 -7.68 -2.08 -2.70
CA THR A 48 -8.81 -2.65 -3.45
C THR A 48 -10.05 -2.78 -2.57
N SER A 49 -11.15 -3.32 -3.11
CA SER A 49 -12.32 -3.70 -2.31
C SER A 49 -12.06 -4.87 -1.35
N ARG A 50 -10.96 -5.62 -1.53
CA ARG A 50 -10.68 -6.88 -0.81
C ARG A 50 -9.43 -6.85 0.06
N ARG A 51 -8.38 -6.14 -0.36
CA ARG A 51 -7.05 -6.16 0.26
C ARG A 51 -6.23 -4.93 -0.11
N VAL A 52 -5.12 -4.73 0.60
CA VAL A 52 -4.02 -3.90 0.10
C VAL A 52 -3.09 -4.79 -0.71
N VAL A 53 -2.71 -4.36 -1.91
CA VAL A 53 -1.72 -5.02 -2.76
C VAL A 53 -0.48 -4.15 -2.80
N ALA A 54 0.64 -4.67 -2.31
CA ALA A 54 1.92 -3.99 -2.36
C ALA A 54 2.81 -4.65 -3.41
N LEU A 55 3.33 -3.87 -4.34
CA LEU A 55 4.26 -4.31 -5.38
C LEU A 55 5.64 -3.73 -5.11
N ASN A 56 6.64 -4.60 -5.03
CA ASN A 56 8.05 -4.24 -5.00
C ASN A 56 8.74 -4.74 -6.28
N VAL A 57 9.39 -3.83 -7.02
CA VAL A 57 10.15 -4.15 -8.23
C VAL A 57 11.62 -4.36 -7.88
N GLN A 58 12.10 -5.60 -8.07
CA GLN A 58 13.43 -6.05 -7.67
C GLN A 58 14.39 -6.18 -8.86
N GLY A 59 15.69 -6.03 -8.56
CA GLY A 59 16.78 -6.22 -9.51
C GLY A 59 16.99 -5.06 -10.48
N ILE A 60 18.09 -5.11 -11.25
CA ILE A 60 18.51 -4.02 -12.13
C ILE A 60 17.55 -3.82 -13.30
N THR A 61 17.04 -4.92 -13.86
CA THR A 61 16.14 -4.91 -15.03
C THR A 61 14.69 -4.65 -14.67
N GLY A 62 14.33 -4.69 -13.38
CA GLY A 62 12.95 -4.55 -12.90
C GLY A 62 11.99 -5.67 -13.32
N LYS A 63 12.50 -6.74 -13.95
CA LYS A 63 11.66 -7.86 -14.40
C LYS A 63 11.15 -8.73 -13.25
N LYS A 64 11.87 -8.77 -12.13
CA LYS A 64 11.44 -9.49 -10.94
C LYS A 64 10.48 -8.59 -10.16
N ARG A 65 9.24 -9.02 -10.05
CA ARG A 65 8.18 -8.30 -9.35
C ARG A 65 7.68 -9.15 -8.20
N ASP A 66 7.57 -8.54 -7.02
CA ASP A 66 7.07 -9.18 -5.81
C ASP A 66 5.76 -8.52 -5.40
N TYR A 67 4.67 -9.29 -5.45
CA TYR A 67 3.32 -8.83 -5.13
C TYR A 67 2.89 -9.43 -3.80
N SER A 68 2.76 -8.59 -2.79
CA SER A 68 2.25 -8.94 -1.48
C SER A 68 0.78 -8.58 -1.37
N SER A 69 -0.06 -9.58 -1.09
CA SER A 69 -1.47 -9.38 -0.77
C SER A 69 -1.64 -9.29 0.74
N LEU A 70 -2.23 -8.19 1.20
CA LEU A 70 -2.46 -7.87 2.61
C LEU A 70 -3.98 -7.76 2.84
N PRO A 71 -4.67 -8.88 3.14
CA PRO A 71 -6.11 -8.87 3.34
C PRO A 71 -6.51 -8.01 4.53
N TYR A 72 -7.56 -7.19 4.37
CA TYR A 72 -8.02 -6.30 5.44
C TYR A 72 -8.38 -7.07 6.72
N GLY A 73 -9.10 -8.19 6.60
CA GLY A 73 -9.49 -9.00 7.75
C GLY A 73 -8.33 -9.69 8.49
N LYS A 74 -7.08 -9.49 8.07
CA LYS A 74 -5.87 -9.94 8.78
C LYS A 74 -5.10 -8.81 9.46
N VAL A 75 -5.52 -7.55 9.27
CA VAL A 75 -4.95 -6.40 9.96
C VAL A 75 -5.47 -6.38 11.39
N ASN A 76 -4.58 -6.47 12.37
CA ASN A 76 -4.91 -6.44 13.79
C ASN A 76 -4.91 -5.03 14.37
N VAL A 77 -3.96 -4.22 13.92
CA VAL A 77 -3.78 -2.82 14.33
C VAL A 77 -3.37 -2.02 13.10
N PHE A 78 -3.78 -0.76 13.04
CA PHE A 78 -3.27 0.19 12.07
C PHE A 78 -3.03 1.56 12.72
N SER A 79 -2.12 2.33 12.14
CA SER A 79 -1.79 3.69 12.57
C SER A 79 -1.61 4.56 11.34
N ILE A 80 -2.03 5.81 11.43
CA ILE A 80 -1.76 6.85 10.43
C ILE A 80 -0.98 7.98 11.08
N GLU A 81 0.01 8.49 10.36
CA GLU A 81 0.79 9.66 10.76
C GLU A 81 0.71 10.72 9.67
N THR A 82 0.24 11.91 10.01
CA THR A 82 0.14 13.02 9.06
C THR A 82 1.45 13.78 8.96
N ALA A 83 1.80 14.27 7.77
CA ALA A 83 2.94 15.17 7.58
C ALA A 83 2.85 16.38 8.52
N GLY A 84 3.97 16.69 9.19
CA GLY A 84 4.15 17.89 9.99
C GLY A 84 4.47 19.12 9.15
N THR A 85 4.74 20.25 9.79
CA THR A 85 5.18 21.48 9.10
C THR A 85 6.60 21.39 8.57
N LEU A 86 7.45 20.52 9.13
CA LEU A 86 8.85 20.30 8.72
C LEU A 86 9.06 18.96 8.00
N ASP A 87 8.40 17.89 8.45
CA ASP A 87 8.41 16.58 7.79
C ASP A 87 7.31 16.50 6.73
N ARG A 88 7.73 16.26 5.49
CA ARG A 88 6.86 16.35 4.31
C ARG A 88 6.07 15.08 4.00
N ASP A 89 6.48 13.95 4.55
CA ASP A 89 5.90 12.67 4.21
C ASP A 89 4.85 12.26 5.27
N SER A 90 3.83 11.53 4.85
CA SER A 90 2.81 10.96 5.74
C SER A 90 2.92 9.44 5.73
N GLU A 91 2.44 8.77 6.77
CA GLU A 91 2.69 7.34 6.94
C GLU A 91 1.40 6.55 7.25
N LEU A 92 1.37 5.31 6.79
CA LEU A 92 0.43 4.27 7.21
C LEU A 92 1.24 3.07 7.70
N GLU A 93 0.90 2.58 8.89
CA GLU A 93 1.42 1.33 9.43
C GLU A 93 0.29 0.32 9.62
N LEU A 94 0.50 -0.93 9.20
CA LEU A 94 -0.42 -2.06 9.36
C LEU A 94 0.29 -3.20 10.10
N TRP A 95 -0.33 -3.75 11.13
CA TRP A 95 0.20 -4.88 11.89
C TRP A 95 -0.61 -6.15 11.64
N PHE A 96 0.10 -7.24 11.43
CA PHE A 96 -0.42 -8.58 11.20
C PHE A 96 0.20 -9.54 12.24
N SER A 97 -0.62 -10.22 13.04
CA SER A 97 -0.20 -10.95 14.26
C SER A 97 0.98 -11.91 14.09
N GLU A 98 1.09 -12.59 12.94
CA GLU A 98 2.12 -13.61 12.70
C GLU A 98 3.21 -13.16 11.72
N VAL A 99 3.02 -12.00 11.11
CA VAL A 99 3.79 -11.56 9.93
C VAL A 99 4.59 -10.30 10.23
N GLY A 100 4.15 -9.49 11.19
CA GLY A 100 4.82 -8.26 11.59
C GLY A 100 4.12 -7.02 11.05
N LYS A 101 4.90 -5.94 10.93
CA LYS A 101 4.42 -4.61 10.56
C LYS A 101 4.79 -4.28 9.13
N VAL A 102 3.85 -3.71 8.37
CA VAL A 102 4.10 -3.12 7.06
C VAL A 102 3.96 -1.61 7.16
N LYS A 103 4.93 -0.88 6.61
CA LYS A 103 4.94 0.60 6.60
C LYS A 103 4.91 1.15 5.18
N PHE A 104 4.05 2.12 4.95
CA PHE A 104 3.94 2.86 3.69
C PHE A 104 4.13 4.35 3.95
N ASN A 105 5.11 4.96 3.26
CA ASN A 105 5.35 6.39 3.32
C ASN A 105 4.86 7.06 2.03
N PHE A 106 3.99 8.04 2.21
CA PHE A 106 3.34 8.79 1.14
C PHE A 106 3.99 10.15 0.97
N ALA A 107 4.04 10.61 -0.28
CA ALA A 107 4.52 11.94 -0.61
C ALA A 107 3.60 13.02 0.00
N SER A 108 4.17 14.22 0.20
CA SER A 108 3.44 15.39 0.68
C SER A 108 2.14 15.63 -0.10
N GLY A 109 1.05 15.93 0.63
CA GLY A 109 -0.25 16.25 0.04
C GLY A 109 -1.19 15.05 -0.12
N VAL A 110 -0.73 13.83 0.18
CA VAL A 110 -1.62 12.66 0.29
C VAL A 110 -2.45 12.77 1.57
N ASP A 111 -3.78 12.63 1.43
CA ASP A 111 -4.69 12.59 2.58
C ASP A 111 -4.69 11.20 3.24
N VAL A 112 -3.71 10.97 4.12
CA VAL A 112 -3.62 9.71 4.89
C VAL A 112 -4.79 9.50 5.85
N ARG A 113 -5.57 10.54 6.18
CA ARG A 113 -6.79 10.38 6.99
C ARG A 113 -7.90 9.69 6.20
N ALA A 114 -8.00 9.98 4.90
CA ALA A 114 -8.91 9.26 4.01
C ALA A 114 -8.50 7.79 3.88
N ILE A 115 -7.19 7.51 3.80
CA ILE A 115 -6.67 6.14 3.82
C ILE A 115 -6.99 5.44 5.15
N GLY A 116 -6.77 6.11 6.28
CA GLY A 116 -7.11 5.56 7.60
C GLY A 116 -8.60 5.24 7.73
N ARG A 117 -9.49 6.08 7.20
CA ARG A 117 -10.93 5.80 7.14
C ARG A 117 -11.23 4.58 6.27
N LEU A 118 -10.61 4.48 5.09
CA LEU A 118 -10.74 3.31 4.22
C LEU A 118 -10.32 2.03 4.93
N ILE A 119 -9.20 2.04 5.68
CA ILE A 119 -8.79 0.89 6.47
C ILE A 119 -9.82 0.58 7.56
N ALA A 120 -10.27 1.58 8.32
CA ALA A 120 -11.28 1.44 9.35
C ALA A 120 -12.58 0.78 8.83
N GLU A 121 -13.08 1.23 7.66
CA GLU A 121 -14.26 0.67 6.99
C GLU A 121 -14.13 -0.82 6.61
N ARG A 122 -12.91 -1.37 6.61
CA ARG A 122 -12.63 -2.75 6.18
C ARG A 122 -12.24 -3.69 7.30
N VAL A 123 -11.93 -3.15 8.48
CA VAL A 123 -11.39 -3.93 9.60
C VAL A 123 -12.25 -3.82 10.87
N LEU A 124 -13.19 -2.88 10.94
CA LEU A 124 -14.15 -2.68 12.03
C LEU A 124 -15.57 -3.06 11.58
#